data_AF-A0A7S0U8H0-F1
#
_entry.id   AF-A0A7S0U8H0-F1
#
_cell.length_a   1.000
_cell.length_b   1.000
_cell.length_c   1.000
_cell.angle_alpha   90.00
_cell.angle_beta   90.00
_cell.angle_gamma   90.00
#
_symmetry.space_group_name_H-M   'P 1'
#
loop_
_entity.id
_entity.type
_entity.pdbx_description
1 polymer ?
#
loop_
_entity_poly.entity_id
_entity_poly.type
_entity_poly.pdbx_seq_one_letter_code
_entity_poly.pdbx_strand_id
1 'polypeptide(L)'
;APFNTDTCEWACDEESYRRTDELLGGAVEAPDTDLVLTTTYDTSSDYQIEFWVRPKEVTEDWRNILFVRATDNECCEYRDRIPLFMFNPGETTLRVVVGSFESGDQVCPGRTESALPLNEWSQVRL
;
A
#
# COMPACT_ATOMS: atom_id res chain seq x y z
N ALA A 1 9.60 12.75 -3.82
CA ALA A 1 8.77 13.67 -3.01
C ALA A 1 8.07 12.83 -1.93
N PRO A 2 7.91 13.32 -0.69
CA PRO A 2 7.16 12.57 0.32
C PRO A 2 5.67 12.52 -0.08
N PHE A 3 5.09 11.34 0.00
CA PHE A 3 3.65 11.11 -0.11
C PHE A 3 3.02 11.36 1.27
N ASN A 4 2.00 12.22 1.35
CA ASN A 4 1.28 12.49 2.60
C ASN A 4 -0.12 11.87 2.54
N THR A 5 -0.44 11.06 3.55
CA THR A 5 -1.65 10.27 3.69
C THR A 5 -2.62 10.80 4.74
N ASP A 6 -2.36 11.97 5.34
CA ASP A 6 -3.28 12.65 6.26
C ASP A 6 -4.70 12.84 5.67
N THR A 7 -4.89 12.66 4.36
CA THR A 7 -6.17 12.69 3.66
C THR A 7 -6.97 11.36 3.67
N CYS A 8 -6.41 10.27 4.19
CA CYS A 8 -7.07 8.95 4.29
C CYS A 8 -7.81 8.79 5.63
N GLU A 9 -8.45 9.84 6.19
CA GLU A 9 -8.98 9.83 7.57
C GLU A 9 -9.96 8.68 7.87
N TRP A 10 -10.70 8.19 6.87
CA TRP A 10 -11.63 7.05 7.01
C TRP A 10 -10.95 5.67 6.99
N ALA A 11 -9.65 5.59 6.67
CA ALA A 11 -8.87 4.37 6.81
C ALA A 11 -8.57 4.04 8.29
N CYS A 12 -8.67 5.05 9.15
CA CYS A 12 -8.39 4.96 10.58
C CYS A 12 -9.72 5.07 11.36
N ASP A 13 -10.30 3.93 11.74
CA ASP A 13 -11.37 3.93 12.76
C ASP A 13 -10.71 4.09 14.14
N GLU A 14 -11.06 5.15 14.86
CA GLU A 14 -10.53 5.48 16.19
C GLU A 14 -10.93 4.43 17.24
N GLU A 15 -10.32 3.24 17.26
CA GLU A 15 -10.34 2.40 18.45
C GLU A 15 -9.19 1.36 18.52
N SER A 16 -8.33 1.60 19.51
CA SER A 16 -7.42 0.67 20.19
C SER A 16 -6.07 0.34 19.52
N TYR A 17 -5.07 1.09 19.98
CA TYR A 17 -3.64 0.79 19.92
C TYR A 17 -3.31 -0.59 20.52
N ARG A 18 -2.81 -1.50 19.69
CA ARG A 18 -1.95 -2.63 20.12
C ARG A 18 -0.81 -2.80 19.12
N ARG A 19 0.41 -2.73 19.65
CA ARG A 19 1.66 -2.97 18.94
C ARG A 19 1.80 -4.47 18.66
N THR A 20 1.84 -4.88 17.39
CA THR A 20 2.21 -6.23 16.99
C THR A 20 3.13 -6.20 15.77
N ASP A 21 4.30 -6.79 15.98
CA ASP A 21 5.36 -7.18 15.04
C ASP A 21 5.67 -6.24 13.87
N GLU A 22 6.62 -5.35 14.13
CA GLU A 22 7.38 -4.66 13.10
C GLU A 22 8.06 -5.72 12.23
N LEU A 23 7.70 -5.83 10.95
CA LEU A 23 8.52 -6.48 9.92
C LEU A 23 9.81 -5.63 9.77
N LEU A 24 10.71 -5.79 10.74
CA LEU A 24 11.97 -5.08 10.84
C LEU A 24 12.95 -5.60 9.79
N GLY A 25 12.98 -4.92 8.65
CA GLY A 25 14.13 -4.91 7.78
C GLY A 25 14.14 -5.99 6.70
N GLY A 26 14.41 -5.52 5.49
CA GLY A 26 14.66 -6.33 4.30
C GLY A 26 14.62 -5.41 3.10
N ALA A 27 15.67 -5.44 2.27
CA ALA A 27 15.61 -4.85 0.94
C ALA A 27 15.29 -5.99 -0.03
N VAL A 28 14.17 -5.88 -0.73
CA VAL A 28 13.85 -6.80 -1.82
C VAL A 28 14.17 -6.09 -3.11
N GLU A 29 15.33 -6.40 -3.69
CA GLU A 29 15.69 -5.95 -5.04
C GLU A 29 15.11 -6.96 -6.04
N ALA A 30 14.24 -6.49 -6.92
CA ALA A 30 13.51 -7.32 -7.88
C ALA A 30 12.80 -8.52 -7.23
N PRO A 31 11.75 -8.27 -6.40
CA PRO A 31 10.93 -9.36 -5.86
C PRO A 31 10.44 -10.28 -6.97
N ASP A 32 10.39 -11.58 -6.70
CA ASP A 32 9.54 -12.47 -7.48
C ASP A 32 8.09 -11.94 -7.45
N THR A 33 7.35 -12.16 -8.54
CA THR A 33 6.00 -11.59 -8.73
C THR A 33 4.96 -12.02 -7.69
N ASP A 34 5.30 -12.98 -6.82
CA ASP A 34 4.42 -13.57 -5.80
C ASP A 34 5.12 -13.68 -4.42
N LEU A 35 6.04 -12.78 -4.11
CA LEU A 35 6.71 -12.78 -2.81
C LEU A 35 5.71 -12.56 -1.65
N VAL A 36 5.50 -13.59 -0.85
CA VAL A 36 4.73 -13.49 0.40
C VAL A 36 5.66 -13.07 1.54
N LEU A 37 5.49 -11.86 2.05
CA LEU A 37 6.28 -11.35 3.18
C LEU A 37 5.93 -12.04 4.50
N THR A 38 4.64 -12.28 4.73
CA THR A 38 4.12 -13.05 5.87
C THR A 38 2.73 -13.59 5.55
N THR A 39 2.34 -14.69 6.18
CA THR A 39 0.97 -15.24 6.14
C THR A 39 0.17 -14.95 7.41
N THR A 40 0.81 -14.38 8.43
CA THR A 40 0.20 -14.04 9.70
C THR A 40 0.65 -12.64 10.12
N TYR A 41 -0.30 -11.77 10.40
CA TYR A 41 -0.04 -10.46 11.00
C TYR A 41 -1.26 -10.05 11.81
N ASP A 42 -1.04 -9.26 12.86
CA ASP A 42 -2.10 -8.61 13.62
C ASP A 42 -1.91 -7.10 13.48
N THR A 43 -2.96 -6.38 13.08
CA THR A 43 -2.94 -4.91 12.97
C THR A 43 -4.20 -4.31 13.61
N SER A 44 -4.09 -3.09 14.13
CA SER A 44 -5.24 -2.23 14.45
C SER A 44 -5.75 -1.51 13.21
N SER A 45 -6.92 -0.87 13.33
CA SER A 45 -7.42 0.12 12.37
C SER A 45 -6.45 1.30 12.25
N ASP A 46 -5.78 1.67 13.33
CA ASP A 46 -4.67 2.63 13.33
C ASP A 46 -3.35 1.92 13.03
N TYR A 47 -2.87 1.99 11.80
CA TYR A 47 -1.57 1.44 11.41
C TYR A 47 -0.76 2.45 10.62
N GLN A 48 0.56 2.25 10.60
CA GLN A 48 1.46 3.01 9.75
C GLN A 48 2.27 2.03 8.88
N ILE A 49 2.37 2.31 7.60
CA ILE A 49 3.26 1.59 6.69
C ILE A 49 4.28 2.56 6.12
N GLU A 50 5.55 2.19 6.17
CA GLU A 50 6.63 2.97 5.60
C GLU A 50 7.58 2.07 4.81
N PHE A 51 7.90 2.47 3.58
CA PHE A 51 8.89 1.78 2.75
C PHE A 51 9.53 2.72 1.74
N TRP A 52 10.66 2.28 1.20
CA TRP A 52 11.32 2.93 0.08
C TRP A 52 11.03 2.16 -1.21
N VAL A 53 10.70 2.89 -2.27
CA VAL A 53 10.46 2.32 -3.61
C VAL A 53 11.31 3.04 -4.65
N ARG A 54 11.79 2.28 -5.64
CA ARG A 54 12.56 2.79 -6.77
C ARG A 54 12.02 2.20 -8.07
N PRO A 55 11.04 2.85 -8.70
CA PRO A 55 10.47 2.39 -9.97
C PRO A 55 11.57 2.31 -11.04
N LYS A 56 11.62 1.21 -11.79
CA LYS A 56 12.65 1.00 -12.82
C LYS A 56 12.17 1.33 -14.22
N GLU A 57 10.90 1.10 -14.47
CA GLU A 57 10.25 1.28 -15.74
C GLU A 57 8.77 1.62 -15.53
N VAL A 58 8.14 2.07 -16.61
CA VAL A 58 6.70 2.24 -16.72
C VAL A 58 6.15 1.07 -17.53
N THR A 59 5.02 0.51 -17.13
CA THR A 59 4.35 -0.57 -17.84
C THR A 59 2.88 -0.26 -18.08
N GLU A 60 2.29 -0.84 -19.12
CA GLU A 60 0.88 -0.65 -19.47
C GLU A 60 -0.12 -1.41 -18.57
N ASP A 61 0.38 -2.18 -17.60
CA ASP A 61 -0.46 -2.89 -16.63
C ASP A 61 -0.33 -2.29 -15.23
N TRP A 62 -1.27 -2.65 -14.36
CA TRP A 62 -1.17 -2.42 -12.92
C TRP A 62 0.06 -3.11 -12.33
N ARG A 63 0.75 -2.41 -11.42
CA ARG A 63 1.92 -2.94 -10.70
C ARG A 63 1.71 -2.81 -9.21
N ASN A 64 1.42 -3.94 -8.56
CA ASN A 64 1.34 -4.02 -7.11
C ASN A 64 2.75 -3.89 -6.51
N ILE A 65 2.86 -3.09 -5.45
CA ILE A 65 4.10 -2.85 -4.72
C ILE A 65 4.06 -3.57 -3.38
N LEU A 66 2.99 -3.35 -2.64
CA LEU A 66 2.71 -4.00 -1.36
C LEU A 66 1.20 -4.21 -1.26
N PHE A 67 0.81 -5.44 -0.98
CA PHE A 67 -0.58 -5.83 -0.87
C PHE A 67 -0.81 -6.59 0.43
N VAL A 68 -1.65 -6.04 1.29
CA VAL A 68 -2.05 -6.66 2.55
C VAL A 68 -3.56 -6.95 2.49
N ARG A 69 -3.95 -8.16 2.87
CA ARG A 69 -5.34 -8.63 2.85
C ARG A 69 -5.61 -9.53 4.04
N ALA A 70 -6.86 -9.59 4.49
CA ALA A 70 -7.30 -10.52 5.55
C ALA A 70 -8.17 -11.66 5.01
N THR A 71 -8.38 -11.71 3.70
CA THR A 71 -9.18 -12.72 3.00
C THR A 71 -8.30 -13.41 1.95
N ASP A 72 -8.83 -14.45 1.31
CA ASP A 72 -8.19 -15.10 0.16
C ASP A 72 -8.49 -14.39 -1.18
N ASN A 73 -9.31 -13.34 -1.16
CA ASN A 73 -9.67 -12.55 -2.34
C ASN A 73 -8.65 -11.44 -2.61
N GLU A 74 -8.54 -10.99 -3.86
CA GLU A 74 -7.65 -9.88 -4.25
C GLU A 74 -8.39 -8.53 -4.39
N CYS A 75 -9.71 -8.59 -4.38
CA CYS A 75 -10.66 -7.50 -4.60
C CYS A 75 -12.07 -8.09 -4.43
N CYS A 76 -13.12 -7.34 -4.15
CA CYS A 76 -13.24 -5.90 -3.88
C CYS A 76 -14.12 -5.70 -2.64
N GLU A 77 -14.06 -6.66 -1.73
CA GLU A 77 -14.86 -6.71 -0.53
C GLU A 77 -14.12 -6.04 0.63
N TYR A 78 -14.87 -5.68 1.67
CA TYR A 78 -14.26 -5.18 2.89
C TYR A 78 -13.21 -6.19 3.40
N ARG A 79 -12.00 -5.67 3.70
CA ARG A 79 -10.80 -6.41 4.12
C ARG A 79 -10.00 -7.14 3.04
N ASP A 80 -10.39 -7.04 1.77
CA ASP A 80 -9.56 -7.55 0.68
C ASP A 80 -8.32 -6.69 0.45
N ARG A 81 -8.32 -5.40 0.84
CA ARG A 81 -7.22 -4.42 0.64
C ARG A 81 -6.98 -3.57 1.89
N ILE A 82 -5.97 -3.91 2.70
CA ILE A 82 -5.66 -3.25 3.99
C ILE A 82 -4.15 -2.98 4.19
N PRO A 83 -3.51 -2.09 3.41
CA PRO A 83 -3.93 -1.46 2.17
C PRO A 83 -3.37 -2.21 0.95
N LEU A 84 -3.62 -1.67 -0.24
CA LEU A 84 -2.94 -2.01 -1.49
C LEU A 84 -2.24 -0.78 -2.06
N PHE A 85 -0.92 -0.85 -2.22
CA PHE A 85 -0.10 0.12 -2.93
C PHE A 85 0.18 -0.37 -4.34
N MET A 86 -0.13 0.44 -5.35
CA MET A 86 0.10 0.09 -6.75
C MET A 86 0.44 1.31 -7.61
N PHE A 87 1.08 1.08 -8.75
CA PHE A 87 1.14 2.06 -9.84
C PHE A 87 -0.03 1.88 -10.80
N ASN A 88 -0.58 3.00 -11.29
CA ASN A 88 -1.55 2.96 -12.38
C ASN A 88 -0.87 2.51 -13.70
N PRO A 89 -1.63 1.93 -14.64
CA PRO A 89 -1.17 1.66 -15.99
C PRO A 89 -0.56 2.89 -16.67
N GLY A 90 0.61 2.74 -17.28
CA GLY A 90 1.26 3.79 -18.06
C GLY A 90 1.89 4.92 -17.25
N GLU A 91 1.94 4.82 -15.92
CA GLU A 91 2.58 5.83 -15.06
C GLU A 91 3.17 5.25 -13.77
N THR A 92 4.02 6.01 -13.08
CA THR A 92 4.54 5.69 -11.73
C THR A 92 3.85 6.52 -10.65
N THR A 93 2.64 6.97 -10.91
CA THR A 93 1.79 7.62 -9.91
C THR A 93 1.30 6.57 -8.93
N LEU A 94 1.58 6.77 -7.64
CA LEU A 94 1.20 5.84 -6.59
C LEU A 94 -0.30 5.99 -6.31
N ARG A 95 -0.99 4.85 -6.38
CA ARG A 95 -2.38 4.68 -5.94
C ARG A 95 -2.37 3.85 -4.66
N VAL A 96 -3.08 4.35 -3.66
CA VAL A 96 -3.33 3.62 -2.41
C VAL A 96 -4.81 3.30 -2.35
N VAL A 97 -5.12 2.01 -2.22
CA VAL A 97 -6.47 1.52 -2.03
C VAL A 97 -6.59 0.99 -0.61
N VAL A 98 -7.61 1.46 0.10
CA VAL A 98 -7.97 0.99 1.43
C VAL A 98 -9.43 0.57 1.37
N GLY A 99 -9.74 -0.66 1.74
CA GLY A 99 -11.14 -1.09 1.82
C GLY A 99 -11.83 -0.46 3.01
N SER A 100 -13.02 0.08 2.81
CA SER A 100 -13.96 0.49 3.86
C SER A 100 -15.14 -0.48 3.94
N PHE A 101 -15.97 -0.34 4.97
CA PHE A 101 -17.23 -1.08 5.08
C PHE A 101 -18.18 -0.83 3.89
N GLU A 102 -18.08 0.33 3.24
CA GLU A 102 -18.93 0.70 2.11
C GLU A 102 -18.35 0.25 0.76
N SER A 103 -17.03 0.10 0.65
CA SER A 103 -16.36 -0.36 -0.55
C SER A 103 -14.97 -0.93 -0.26
N GLY A 104 -14.72 -2.18 -0.65
CA GLY A 104 -13.38 -2.80 -0.55
C GLY A 104 -12.35 -2.28 -1.55
N ASP A 105 -12.73 -1.36 -2.45
CA ASP A 105 -11.86 -0.75 -3.46
C ASP A 105 -11.85 0.78 -3.38
N GLN A 106 -11.98 1.32 -2.16
CA GLN A 106 -11.98 2.76 -1.96
C GLN A 106 -10.55 3.30 -2.11
N VAL A 107 -10.38 4.24 -3.05
CA VAL A 107 -9.08 4.87 -3.27
C VAL A 107 -8.88 5.97 -2.24
N CYS A 108 -7.73 5.97 -1.56
CA CYS A 108 -7.40 7.12 -0.73
C CYS A 108 -7.26 8.38 -1.60
N PRO A 109 -7.92 9.49 -1.24
CA PRO A 109 -7.89 10.73 -2.02
C PRO A 109 -6.50 11.39 -2.05
N GLY A 110 -5.60 11.03 -1.12
CA GLY A 110 -4.17 11.31 -1.23
C GLY A 110 -3.57 10.41 -2.29
N ARG A 111 -3.31 10.94 -3.48
CA ARG A 111 -2.45 10.32 -4.50
C ARG A 111 -1.14 11.09 -4.53
N THR A 112 -0.03 10.46 -4.92
CA THR A 112 1.15 11.26 -5.25
C THR A 112 0.71 12.22 -6.34
N GLU A 113 0.72 13.53 -6.07
CA GLU A 113 0.23 14.54 -7.04
C GLU A 113 0.98 14.47 -8.38
N SER A 114 2.14 13.83 -8.37
CA SER A 114 2.98 13.54 -9.53
C SER A 114 3.50 12.10 -9.50
N ALA A 115 3.77 11.53 -10.67
CA ALA A 115 4.45 10.25 -10.83
C ALA A 115 5.80 10.21 -10.07
N LEU A 116 6.11 9.08 -9.43
CA LEU A 116 7.40 8.88 -8.77
C LEU A 116 8.53 8.82 -9.81
N PRO A 117 9.70 9.42 -9.53
CA PRO A 117 10.82 9.44 -10.47
C PRO A 117 11.35 8.03 -10.74
N LEU A 118 11.62 7.73 -12.01
CA LEU A 118 12.28 6.49 -12.42
C LEU A 118 13.73 6.47 -11.92
N ASN A 119 14.18 5.30 -11.48
CA ASN A 119 15.53 5.01 -11.01
C ASN A 119 15.98 5.79 -9.76
N GLU A 120 15.06 6.48 -9.09
CA GLU A 120 15.31 7.22 -7.87
C GLU A 120 14.52 6.63 -6.70
N TRP A 121 15.13 6.63 -5.52
CA TRP A 121 14.46 6.20 -4.30
C TRP A 121 13.46 7.26 -3.84
N SER A 122 12.22 6.82 -3.60
CA SER A 122 11.16 7.61 -2.99
C SER A 122 10.67 6.93 -1.72
N GLN A 123 10.46 7.71 -0.67
CA GLN A 123 9.87 7.22 0.58
C GLN A 123 8.34 7.34 0.49
N VAL A 124 7.66 6.25 0.81
CA VAL A 124 6.20 6.17 0.94
C VAL A 124 5.87 5.97 2.41
N ARG A 125 4.92 6.76 2.91
CA ARG A 125 4.36 6.62 4.25
C ARG A 125 2.84 6.69 4.14
N LEU A 126 2.17 5.71 4.74
CA LEU A 126 0.74 5.71 5.01
C LEU A 126 0.54 5.76 6.51
#